data_AF-A0A952V495-F1
#
_entry.id   AF-A0A952V495-F1
#
_cell.length_a   1.000
_cell.length_b   1.000
_cell.length_c   1.000
_cell.angle_alpha   90.00
_cell.angle_beta   90.00
_cell.angle_gamma   90.00
#
_symmetry.space_group_name_H-M   'P 1'
#
loop_
_entity.id
_entity.type
_entity.pdbx_description
1 polymer ?
#
loop_
_entity_poly.entity_id
_entity_poly.type
_entity_poly.pdbx_seq_one_letter_code
_entity_poly.pdbx_strand_id
1 'polypeptide(L)'
;MALILPSNYSLFDARTGLRTYADATRTEGGRLAKYVMAQFRSDSELAWIAELRRTLATDELKWQQLKDNRPKLRAADGGQLWARIEKGISQATLIVMDPSPTDRSVRRLLAEGGPKETDPEFRYELARQSAAAIVLATPIAHLPYELDRAIPWSKYTPLATLDQFTPERIVVTLAGGSLKSVVSKATVFAARAHAIFDVALQESDAASTRDVFRSPLAKVLLTELLSIERVFDEEEPSTLAVLNAAADEIAANLQATIPSFTVSDQPLVKEVSSRAVDELQAADLAAGWARELLDLDPSFRRLADKFERVVLNGTLIKGSAAI
;
A
#
# COMPACT_ATOMS: atom_id res chain seq x y z
N MET A 1 27.22 21.36 13.13
CA MET A 1 27.72 20.01 13.41
C MET A 1 27.46 19.16 12.17
N ALA A 2 28.50 18.87 11.39
CA ALA A 2 28.41 17.97 10.25
C ALA A 2 28.52 16.53 10.79
N LEU A 3 27.49 15.71 10.57
CA LEU A 3 27.58 14.28 10.78
C LEU A 3 28.49 13.71 9.69
N ILE A 4 29.72 13.41 10.06
CA ILE A 4 30.66 12.67 9.22
C ILE A 4 30.22 11.20 9.29
N LEU A 5 29.53 10.74 8.25
CA LEU A 5 29.25 9.32 8.09
C LEU A 5 30.55 8.60 7.72
N PRO A 6 30.88 7.47 8.36
CA PRO A 6 32.12 6.73 8.09
C PRO A 6 32.16 6.20 6.66
N SER A 7 33.29 6.45 5.99
CA SER A 7 33.56 6.32 4.55
C SER A 7 33.60 4.89 3.99
N ASN A 8 33.10 3.88 4.72
CA ASN A 8 33.20 2.47 4.32
C ASN A 8 31.84 1.76 4.17
N TYR A 9 30.72 2.47 4.24
CA TYR A 9 29.45 1.95 3.75
C TYR A 9 29.30 2.32 2.28
N SER A 10 29.67 1.39 1.39
CA SER A 10 29.07 1.36 0.07
C SER A 10 27.60 0.97 0.25
N LEU A 11 26.73 1.97 0.46
CA LEU A 11 25.27 1.79 0.45
C LEU A 11 24.73 1.42 -0.95
N PHE A 12 25.60 1.39 -1.96
CA PHE A 12 25.21 1.33 -3.37
C PHE A 12 25.86 0.18 -4.15
N ASP A 13 26.56 -0.75 -3.50
CA ASP A 13 27.21 -1.86 -4.18
C ASP A 13 26.89 -3.21 -3.53
N ALA A 14 25.61 -3.59 -3.64
CA ALA A 14 25.14 -4.95 -3.80
C ALA A 14 23.64 -4.89 -4.16
N ARG A 15 23.29 -5.21 -5.41
CA ARG A 15 21.92 -5.57 -5.78
C ARG A 15 21.52 -6.86 -5.04
N THR A 16 21.16 -6.76 -3.76
CA THR A 16 20.15 -7.67 -3.20
C THR A 16 18.82 -7.03 -3.54
N GLY A 17 18.19 -7.48 -4.63
CA GLY A 17 16.92 -6.94 -5.13
C GLY A 17 15.80 -7.16 -4.11
N LEU A 18 15.71 -6.26 -3.13
CA LEU A 18 14.66 -6.26 -2.14
C LEU A 18 13.34 -6.09 -2.88
N ARG A 19 12.41 -7.01 -2.58
CA ARG A 19 11.06 -6.96 -3.11
C ARG A 19 10.09 -6.91 -1.95
N THR A 20 8.93 -6.34 -2.19
CA THR A 20 7.77 -6.64 -1.38
C THR A 20 6.70 -7.29 -2.23
N TYR A 21 5.93 -8.17 -1.62
CA TYR A 21 4.84 -8.88 -2.26
C TYR A 21 3.57 -8.57 -1.52
N ALA A 22 2.51 -8.22 -2.25
CA ALA A 22 1.25 -7.87 -1.64
C ALA A 22 0.07 -8.45 -2.40
N ASP A 23 -0.91 -8.89 -1.62
CA ASP A 23 -2.20 -9.35 -2.07
C ASP A 23 -3.26 -8.72 -1.17
N ALA A 24 -4.50 -8.68 -1.66
CA ALA A 24 -5.56 -7.93 -1.04
C ALA A 24 -6.92 -8.60 -1.13
N THR A 25 -7.80 -8.18 -0.24
CA THR A 25 -9.20 -8.56 -0.24
C THR A 25 -10.08 -7.37 0.13
N ARG A 26 -11.39 -7.58 0.13
CA ARG A 26 -12.38 -6.57 0.51
C ARG A 26 -13.30 -7.10 1.59
N THR A 27 -13.66 -6.25 2.56
CA THR A 27 -14.75 -6.55 3.50
C THR A 27 -16.09 -6.58 2.78
N GLU A 28 -17.13 -7.03 3.45
CA GLU A 28 -18.50 -6.82 2.97
C GLU A 28 -18.84 -5.30 2.97
N GLY A 29 -19.82 -4.89 2.15
CA GLY A 29 -20.27 -3.47 2.09
C GLY A 29 -20.37 -2.84 0.70
N GLY A 30 -20.19 -3.60 -0.38
CA GLY A 30 -20.36 -3.11 -1.75
C GLY A 30 -19.40 -1.97 -2.09
N ARG A 31 -19.92 -0.80 -2.50
CA ARG A 31 -19.10 0.36 -2.88
C ARG A 31 -18.24 0.91 -1.73
N LEU A 32 -18.67 0.71 -0.48
CA LEU A 32 -17.97 1.19 0.71
C LEU A 32 -17.22 0.05 1.43
N ALA A 33 -17.06 -1.10 0.76
CA ALA A 33 -16.20 -2.16 1.25
C ALA A 33 -14.79 -1.61 1.51
N LYS A 34 -14.23 -1.93 2.68
CA LYS A 34 -12.85 -1.60 2.99
C LYS A 34 -11.95 -2.48 2.15
N TYR A 35 -10.89 -1.91 1.61
CA TYR A 35 -9.86 -2.66 0.92
C TYR A 35 -8.74 -2.97 1.91
N VAL A 36 -8.37 -4.24 2.00
CA VAL A 36 -7.41 -4.76 2.99
C VAL A 36 -6.29 -5.40 2.21
N MET A 37 -5.12 -4.78 2.22
CA MET A 37 -3.93 -5.30 1.56
C MET A 37 -2.93 -5.73 2.62
N ALA A 38 -2.32 -6.89 2.43
CA ALA A 38 -1.20 -7.35 3.24
C ALA A 38 0.06 -7.35 2.39
N GLN A 39 1.19 -6.97 3.00
CA GLN A 39 2.48 -6.88 2.32
C GLN A 39 3.54 -7.62 3.14
N PHE A 40 4.29 -8.47 2.45
CA PHE A 40 5.47 -9.15 2.96
C PHE A 40 6.74 -8.63 2.28
N ARG A 41 7.85 -8.69 3.00
CA ARG A 41 9.17 -8.44 2.42
C ARG A 41 9.73 -9.76 1.87
N SER A 42 10.63 -9.66 0.90
CA SER A 42 11.31 -10.83 0.32
C SER A 42 12.19 -11.60 1.32
N ASP A 43 12.49 -11.01 2.47
CA ASP A 43 13.28 -11.63 3.55
C ASP A 43 12.42 -12.12 4.74
N SER A 44 11.09 -12.11 4.61
CA SER A 44 10.18 -12.64 5.63
C SER A 44 10.33 -14.17 5.82
N GLU A 45 10.08 -14.66 7.03
CA GLU A 45 10.16 -16.10 7.33
C GLU A 45 8.88 -16.81 6.85
N LEU A 46 9.01 -17.58 5.77
CA LEU A 46 7.88 -18.23 5.07
C LEU A 46 7.98 -19.75 4.96
N ALA A 47 8.85 -20.42 5.73
CA ALA A 47 8.93 -21.88 5.67
C ALA A 47 7.59 -22.56 6.03
N TRP A 48 6.76 -21.88 6.82
CA TRP A 48 5.41 -22.30 7.17
C TRP A 48 4.46 -22.41 5.96
N ILE A 49 4.69 -21.67 4.85
CA ILE A 49 3.87 -21.76 3.62
C ILE A 49 4.06 -23.13 2.96
N ALA A 50 5.31 -23.55 2.76
CA ALA A 50 5.63 -24.84 2.16
C ALA A 50 5.13 -26.01 3.03
N GLU A 51 5.22 -25.88 4.35
CA GLU A 51 4.68 -26.87 5.28
C GLU A 51 3.15 -26.92 5.26
N LEU A 52 2.48 -25.76 5.21
CA LEU A 52 1.03 -25.67 5.14
C LEU A 52 0.48 -26.28 3.84
N ARG A 53 1.12 -26.00 2.68
CA ARG A 53 0.78 -26.63 1.39
C ARG A 53 0.86 -28.15 1.44
N ARG A 54 1.94 -28.68 2.04
CA ARG A 54 2.13 -30.13 2.20
C ARG A 54 1.03 -30.74 3.07
N THR A 55 0.70 -30.09 4.18
CA THR A 55 -0.34 -30.55 5.11
C THR A 55 -1.73 -30.52 4.48
N LEU A 56 -2.02 -29.50 3.66
CA LEU A 56 -3.31 -29.35 2.98
C LEU A 56 -3.37 -30.05 1.61
N ALA A 57 -2.26 -30.63 1.15
CA ALA A 57 -2.11 -31.25 -0.17
C ALA A 57 -2.60 -30.33 -1.31
N THR A 58 -2.13 -29.07 -1.33
CA THR A 58 -2.50 -28.08 -2.34
C THR A 58 -1.28 -27.29 -2.82
N ASP A 59 -1.30 -26.86 -4.09
CA ASP A 59 -0.21 -26.09 -4.71
C ASP A 59 -0.32 -24.59 -4.43
N GLU A 60 -1.54 -24.10 -4.21
CA GLU A 60 -1.86 -22.70 -3.96
C GLU A 60 -2.73 -22.59 -2.72
N LEU A 61 -2.26 -21.83 -1.74
CA LEU A 61 -3.00 -21.54 -0.51
C LEU A 61 -3.91 -20.34 -0.71
N LYS A 62 -5.17 -20.51 -0.29
CA LYS A 62 -6.12 -19.40 -0.12
C LYS A 62 -6.66 -19.34 1.30
N TRP A 63 -7.00 -18.14 1.77
CA TRP A 63 -7.51 -17.95 3.14
C TRP A 63 -8.69 -18.85 3.49
N GLN A 64 -9.61 -19.05 2.55
CA GLN A 64 -10.79 -19.90 2.78
C GLN A 64 -10.40 -21.35 3.13
N GLN A 65 -9.38 -21.91 2.47
CA GLN A 65 -8.90 -23.26 2.76
C GLN A 65 -8.27 -23.35 4.16
N LEU A 66 -7.49 -22.33 4.54
CA LEU A 66 -6.89 -22.25 5.88
C LEU A 66 -7.98 -22.12 6.95
N LYS A 67 -9.00 -21.30 6.70
CA LYS A 67 -10.15 -21.11 7.60
C LYS A 67 -10.92 -22.43 7.81
N ASP A 68 -11.21 -23.16 6.75
CA ASP A 68 -11.97 -24.41 6.82
C ASP A 68 -11.19 -25.54 7.52
N ASN A 69 -9.87 -25.52 7.42
CA ASN A 69 -8.99 -26.52 8.07
C ASN A 69 -8.44 -26.06 9.44
N ARG A 70 -8.77 -24.85 9.90
CA ARG A 70 -8.28 -24.27 11.17
C ARG A 70 -8.43 -25.21 12.37
N PRO A 71 -9.57 -25.91 12.61
CA PRO A 71 -9.68 -26.84 13.75
C PRO A 71 -8.70 -28.01 13.68
N LYS A 72 -8.49 -28.57 12.48
CA LYS A 72 -7.55 -29.68 12.26
C LYS A 72 -6.11 -29.23 12.47
N LEU A 73 -5.75 -28.08 11.92
CA LEU A 73 -4.40 -27.51 12.04
C LEU A 73 -4.05 -27.14 13.49
N ARG A 74 -5.02 -26.70 14.28
CA ARG A 74 -4.85 -26.46 15.73
C ARG A 74 -4.66 -27.73 16.55
N ALA A 75 -5.28 -28.83 16.14
CA ALA A 75 -5.14 -30.13 16.80
C ALA A 75 -3.87 -30.88 16.37
N ALA A 76 -3.37 -30.62 15.16
CA ALA A 76 -2.17 -31.24 14.62
C ALA A 76 -0.91 -30.79 15.39
N ASP A 77 0.01 -31.74 15.62
CA ASP A 77 1.34 -31.48 16.20
C ASP A 77 1.31 -30.65 17.50
N GLY A 78 0.32 -30.90 18.36
CA GLY A 78 0.13 -30.14 19.61
C GLY A 78 -0.09 -28.64 19.41
N GLY A 79 -0.47 -28.19 18.21
CA GLY A 79 -0.67 -26.79 17.85
C GLY A 79 0.59 -26.05 17.38
N GLN A 80 1.74 -26.71 17.26
CA GLN A 80 3.00 -26.05 16.89
C GLN A 80 2.98 -25.46 15.47
N LEU A 81 2.40 -26.19 14.50
CA LEU A 81 2.23 -25.67 13.14
C LEU A 81 1.32 -24.44 13.12
N TRP A 82 0.20 -24.49 13.85
CA TRP A 82 -0.71 -23.36 13.95
C TRP A 82 -0.04 -22.11 14.55
N ALA A 83 0.75 -22.27 15.61
CA ALA A 83 1.49 -21.16 16.22
C ALA A 83 2.49 -20.53 15.23
N ARG A 84 3.17 -21.34 14.41
CA ARG A 84 4.07 -20.86 13.35
C ARG A 84 3.31 -20.13 12.24
N ILE A 85 2.13 -20.61 11.85
CA ILE A 85 1.26 -19.92 10.88
C ILE A 85 0.81 -18.57 11.42
N GLU A 86 0.33 -18.50 12.67
CA GLU A 86 -0.12 -17.24 13.28
C GLU A 86 1.04 -16.23 13.37
N LYS A 87 2.22 -16.68 13.81
CA LYS A 87 3.43 -15.85 13.84
C LYS A 87 3.87 -15.43 12.43
N GLY A 88 3.81 -16.35 11.47
CA GLY A 88 4.11 -16.10 10.06
C GLY A 88 3.25 -14.99 9.47
N ILE A 89 1.93 -15.13 9.60
CA ILE A 89 0.97 -14.13 9.11
C ILE A 89 1.15 -12.77 9.81
N SER A 90 1.48 -12.75 11.11
CA SER A 90 1.64 -11.51 11.86
C SER A 90 2.78 -10.60 11.38
N GLN A 91 3.74 -11.12 10.61
CA GLN A 91 4.83 -10.32 10.01
C GLN A 91 4.34 -9.41 8.87
N ALA A 92 3.10 -9.56 8.41
CA ALA A 92 2.58 -8.72 7.34
C ALA A 92 2.42 -7.26 7.80
N THR A 93 2.81 -6.33 6.93
CA THR A 93 2.32 -4.95 7.01
C THR A 93 0.93 -4.90 6.38
N LEU A 94 -0.07 -4.47 7.15
CA LEU A 94 -1.42 -4.24 6.65
C LEU A 94 -1.61 -2.80 6.22
N ILE A 95 -2.22 -2.63 5.05
CA ILE A 95 -2.70 -1.34 4.54
C ILE A 95 -4.20 -1.47 4.31
N VAL A 96 -4.96 -0.73 5.09
CA VAL A 96 -6.42 -0.73 5.06
C VAL A 96 -6.89 0.61 4.53
N MET A 97 -7.67 0.58 3.45
CA MET A 97 -8.32 1.75 2.90
C MET A 97 -9.83 1.66 3.17
N ASP A 98 -10.32 2.53 4.06
CA ASP A 98 -11.74 2.69 4.36
C ASP A 98 -12.28 3.94 3.64
N PRO A 99 -13.08 3.78 2.56
CA PRO A 99 -13.63 4.90 1.82
C PRO A 99 -14.80 5.60 2.55
N SER A 100 -15.34 5.00 3.61
CA SER A 100 -16.59 5.47 4.26
C SER A 100 -16.49 6.87 4.86
N PRO A 101 -15.43 7.24 5.60
CA PRO A 101 -15.28 8.60 6.12
C PRO A 101 -15.25 9.65 5.00
N THR A 102 -14.52 9.37 3.94
CA THR A 102 -14.41 10.26 2.77
C THR A 102 -15.74 10.42 2.06
N ASP A 103 -16.42 9.30 1.76
CA ASP A 103 -17.74 9.34 1.09
C ASP A 103 -18.78 10.11 1.92
N ARG A 104 -18.79 9.94 3.24
CA ARG A 104 -19.69 10.69 4.14
C ARG A 104 -19.40 12.19 4.10
N SER A 105 -18.14 12.58 4.12
CA SER A 105 -17.74 14.00 4.07
C SER A 105 -18.14 14.64 2.74
N VAL A 106 -17.83 13.99 1.61
CA VAL A 106 -18.20 14.48 0.27
C VAL A 106 -19.73 14.55 0.12
N ARG A 107 -20.45 13.52 0.56
CA ARG A 107 -21.92 13.50 0.54
C ARG A 107 -22.52 14.67 1.31
N ARG A 108 -21.97 15.01 2.47
CA ARG A 108 -22.43 16.17 3.26
C ARG A 108 -22.27 17.47 2.46
N LEU A 109 -21.10 17.68 1.87
CA LEU A 109 -20.80 18.87 1.06
C LEU A 109 -21.71 18.98 -0.17
N LEU A 110 -22.01 17.86 -0.83
CA LEU A 110 -22.90 17.84 -2.00
C LEU A 110 -24.38 18.03 -1.62
N ALA A 111 -24.81 17.49 -0.48
CA ALA A 111 -26.19 17.61 -0.01
C ALA A 111 -26.54 19.04 0.41
N GLU A 112 -25.57 19.82 0.90
CA GLU A 112 -25.72 21.26 1.15
C GLU A 112 -26.05 22.05 -0.13
N GLY A 113 -25.80 21.47 -1.32
CA GLY A 113 -26.11 22.04 -2.62
C GLY A 113 -27.49 21.70 -3.22
N GLY A 114 -28.30 20.85 -2.56
CA GLY A 114 -29.71 20.62 -2.94
C GLY A 114 -30.12 19.38 -3.79
N PRO A 115 -29.25 18.57 -4.44
CA PRO A 115 -29.73 17.39 -5.17
C PRO A 115 -30.08 16.22 -4.25
N LYS A 116 -31.02 15.37 -4.68
CA LYS A 116 -31.43 14.14 -3.96
C LYS A 116 -30.53 12.96 -4.35
N GLU A 117 -30.24 12.07 -3.40
CA GLU A 117 -29.39 10.87 -3.63
C GLU A 117 -29.90 9.89 -4.70
N THR A 118 -31.16 10.02 -5.12
CA THR A 118 -31.77 9.24 -6.19
C THR A 118 -31.36 9.72 -7.59
N ASP A 119 -30.82 10.94 -7.70
CA ASP A 119 -30.39 11.54 -8.95
C ASP A 119 -29.11 10.85 -9.49
N PRO A 120 -29.12 10.32 -10.72
CA PRO A 120 -27.93 9.78 -11.37
C PRO A 120 -26.76 10.78 -11.43
N GLU A 121 -27.02 12.07 -11.62
CA GLU A 121 -25.98 13.11 -11.69
C GLU A 121 -25.33 13.32 -10.32
N PHE A 122 -26.12 13.34 -9.25
CA PHE A 122 -25.59 13.37 -7.89
C PHE A 122 -24.72 12.15 -7.58
N ARG A 123 -25.17 10.95 -7.98
CA ARG A 123 -24.38 9.71 -7.77
C ARG A 123 -23.08 9.72 -8.55
N TYR A 124 -23.11 10.25 -9.77
CA TYR A 124 -21.93 10.44 -10.61
C TYR A 124 -20.94 11.38 -9.93
N GLU A 125 -21.41 12.55 -9.48
CA GLU A 125 -20.55 13.55 -8.87
C GLU A 125 -20.00 13.12 -7.52
N LEU A 126 -20.83 12.44 -6.70
CA LEU A 126 -20.39 11.82 -5.47
C LEU A 126 -19.28 10.79 -5.72
N ALA A 127 -19.44 9.90 -6.70
CA ALA A 127 -18.41 8.90 -7.02
C ALA A 127 -17.10 9.57 -7.48
N ARG A 128 -17.19 10.61 -8.31
CA ARG A 128 -16.05 11.38 -8.81
C ARG A 128 -15.30 12.08 -7.69
N GLN A 129 -16.02 12.84 -6.85
CA GLN A 129 -15.42 13.60 -5.75
C GLN A 129 -14.90 12.68 -4.63
N SER A 130 -15.60 11.60 -4.30
CA SER A 130 -15.11 10.61 -3.33
C SER A 130 -13.81 9.96 -3.82
N ALA A 131 -13.73 9.59 -5.10
CA ALA A 131 -12.50 9.03 -5.67
C ALA A 131 -11.35 10.05 -5.65
N ALA A 132 -11.61 11.30 -6.03
CA ALA A 132 -10.60 12.37 -5.98
C ALA A 132 -10.11 12.63 -4.55
N ALA A 133 -11.00 12.65 -3.58
CA ALA A 133 -10.64 12.82 -2.17
C ALA A 133 -9.84 11.62 -1.60
N ILE A 134 -10.14 10.39 -2.05
CA ILE A 134 -9.32 9.20 -1.70
C ILE A 134 -7.91 9.34 -2.29
N VAL A 135 -7.79 9.68 -3.57
CA VAL A 135 -6.49 9.88 -4.24
C VAL A 135 -5.72 11.03 -3.59
N LEU A 136 -6.40 12.12 -3.26
CA LEU A 136 -5.81 13.27 -2.60
C LEU A 136 -5.12 12.88 -1.30
N ALA A 137 -5.64 11.92 -0.53
CA ALA A 137 -5.02 11.49 0.72
C ALA A 137 -3.75 10.64 0.54
N THR A 138 -3.36 10.30 -0.69
CA THR A 138 -2.20 9.45 -0.98
C THR A 138 -0.90 10.27 -1.00
N PRO A 139 0.26 9.64 -0.71
CA PRO A 139 1.54 10.33 -0.80
C PRO A 139 1.78 10.92 -2.19
N ILE A 140 1.43 10.20 -3.26
CA ILE A 140 1.67 10.61 -4.66
C ILE A 140 0.99 11.93 -5.00
N ALA A 141 -0.18 12.23 -4.42
CA ALA A 141 -0.90 13.48 -4.70
C ALA A 141 -0.21 14.72 -4.09
N HIS A 142 0.67 14.53 -3.09
CA HIS A 142 1.33 15.64 -2.39
C HIS A 142 2.85 15.66 -2.57
N LEU A 143 3.45 14.49 -2.80
CA LEU A 143 4.89 14.27 -2.90
C LEU A 143 5.55 15.15 -3.96
N PRO A 144 4.99 15.34 -5.16
CA PRO A 144 5.42 16.36 -6.11
C PRO A 144 5.69 17.74 -5.52
N TYR A 145 4.70 18.30 -4.82
CA TYR A 145 4.75 19.64 -4.26
C TYR A 145 5.65 19.72 -3.04
N GLU A 146 5.60 18.71 -2.17
CA GLU A 146 6.45 18.66 -0.98
C GLU A 146 7.94 18.49 -1.39
N LEU A 147 8.22 17.74 -2.45
CA LEU A 147 9.57 17.63 -3.00
C LEU A 147 10.04 18.92 -3.67
N ASP A 148 9.20 19.62 -4.42
CA ASP A 148 9.49 20.97 -4.94
C ASP A 148 9.92 21.95 -3.84
N ARG A 149 9.26 21.86 -2.69
CA ARG A 149 9.60 22.70 -1.53
C ARG A 149 10.86 22.24 -0.80
N ALA A 150 11.08 20.93 -0.68
CA ALA A 150 12.17 20.35 0.10
C ALA A 150 13.50 20.30 -0.67
N ILE A 151 13.42 20.22 -2.00
CA ILE A 151 14.56 20.07 -2.90
C ILE A 151 14.62 21.30 -3.80
N PRO A 152 15.67 22.12 -3.75
CA PRO A 152 15.92 23.09 -4.81
C PRO A 152 16.29 22.30 -6.08
N TRP A 153 15.28 21.87 -6.83
CA TRP A 153 15.46 21.29 -8.15
C TRP A 153 16.22 22.31 -8.98
N SER A 154 17.27 21.87 -9.68
CA SER A 154 18.10 22.79 -10.48
C SER A 154 17.21 23.63 -11.41
N LYS A 155 17.57 24.89 -11.60
CA LYS A 155 16.88 26.01 -12.29
C LYS A 155 16.15 25.75 -13.63
N TYR A 156 16.08 24.54 -14.19
CA TYR A 156 15.79 24.32 -15.61
C TYR A 156 14.76 23.26 -16.00
N THR A 157 13.99 22.69 -15.08
CA THR A 157 12.77 21.99 -15.49
C THR A 157 11.64 22.28 -14.50
N PRO A 158 10.71 23.19 -14.83
CA PRO A 158 9.46 23.28 -14.08
C PRO A 158 8.81 21.90 -14.07
N LEU A 159 8.23 21.52 -12.94
CA LEU A 159 7.48 20.30 -12.72
C LEU A 159 6.16 20.25 -13.53
N ALA A 160 6.13 20.79 -14.74
CA ALA A 160 4.95 20.80 -15.62
C ALA A 160 4.44 19.39 -15.94
N THR A 161 5.31 18.38 -15.81
CA THR A 161 4.96 16.95 -15.83
C THR A 161 4.19 16.50 -14.59
N LEU A 162 4.36 17.13 -13.43
CA LEU A 162 3.66 16.75 -12.19
C LEU A 162 2.20 17.20 -12.11
N ASP A 163 1.80 18.17 -12.92
CA ASP A 163 0.38 18.53 -13.09
C ASP A 163 -0.45 17.34 -13.59
N GLN A 164 0.16 16.30 -14.16
CA GLN A 164 -0.54 15.07 -14.56
C GLN A 164 -0.95 14.18 -13.37
N PHE A 165 -0.36 14.39 -12.19
CA PHE A 165 -0.63 13.62 -10.97
C PHE A 165 -1.58 14.35 -10.00
N THR A 166 -2.34 15.34 -10.47
CA THR A 166 -3.44 15.89 -9.67
C THR A 166 -4.48 14.79 -9.39
N PRO A 167 -5.19 14.86 -8.25
CA PRO A 167 -6.23 13.88 -7.93
C PRO A 167 -7.25 13.70 -9.04
N GLU A 168 -7.67 14.80 -9.68
CA GLU A 168 -8.65 14.79 -10.76
C GLU A 168 -8.13 14.03 -11.99
N ARG A 169 -6.87 14.26 -12.38
CA ARG A 169 -6.28 13.58 -13.54
C ARG A 169 -6.01 12.11 -13.27
N ILE A 170 -5.54 11.76 -12.08
CA ILE A 170 -5.40 10.36 -11.66
C ILE A 170 -6.76 9.66 -11.72
N VAL A 171 -7.82 10.28 -11.18
CA VAL A 171 -9.18 9.72 -11.25
C VAL A 171 -9.66 9.51 -12.68
N VAL A 172 -9.40 10.46 -13.59
CA VAL A 172 -9.73 10.31 -15.02
C VAL A 172 -9.00 9.11 -15.63
N THR A 173 -7.71 8.96 -15.35
CA THR A 173 -6.90 7.81 -15.83
C THR A 173 -7.43 6.48 -15.29
N LEU A 174 -7.72 6.40 -13.99
CA LEU A 174 -8.25 5.19 -13.35
C LEU A 174 -9.64 4.80 -13.88
N ALA A 175 -10.50 5.80 -14.15
CA ALA A 175 -11.85 5.57 -14.63
C ALA A 175 -11.90 4.93 -16.02
N GLY A 176 -10.91 5.19 -16.89
CA GLY A 176 -10.89 4.64 -18.26
C GLY A 176 -12.18 4.91 -19.05
N GLY A 177 -12.87 6.03 -18.76
CA GLY A 177 -14.17 6.39 -19.35
C GLY A 177 -15.41 5.91 -18.60
N SER A 178 -15.27 5.15 -17.49
CA SER A 178 -16.39 4.69 -16.66
C SER A 178 -16.20 5.02 -15.19
N LEU A 179 -17.12 5.80 -14.61
CA LEU A 179 -17.13 6.02 -13.15
C LEU A 179 -17.71 4.83 -12.37
N LYS A 180 -18.28 3.84 -13.05
CA LYS A 180 -18.79 2.62 -12.42
C LYS A 180 -17.58 1.78 -12.00
N SER A 181 -17.17 1.93 -10.74
CA SER A 181 -15.98 1.36 -10.05
C SER A 181 -14.88 2.36 -9.72
N VAL A 182 -14.98 3.64 -10.09
CA VAL A 182 -13.88 4.60 -9.88
C VAL A 182 -13.47 4.74 -8.42
N VAL A 183 -14.42 4.68 -7.48
CA VAL A 183 -14.12 4.67 -6.04
C VAL A 183 -13.32 3.43 -5.66
N SER A 184 -13.72 2.24 -6.15
CA SER A 184 -12.98 0.99 -5.89
C SER A 184 -11.56 1.07 -6.44
N LYS A 185 -11.39 1.56 -7.67
CA LYS A 185 -10.07 1.73 -8.29
C LYS A 185 -9.21 2.75 -7.56
N ALA A 186 -9.80 3.87 -7.13
CA ALA A 186 -9.12 4.86 -6.31
C ALA A 186 -8.67 4.27 -4.96
N THR A 187 -9.49 3.41 -4.35
CA THR A 187 -9.13 2.69 -3.12
C THR A 187 -7.96 1.73 -3.34
N VAL A 188 -7.95 0.95 -4.43
CA VAL A 188 -6.82 0.07 -4.79
C VAL A 188 -5.56 0.91 -5.05
N PHE A 189 -5.68 1.96 -5.86
CA PHE A 189 -4.59 2.89 -6.15
C PHE A 189 -4.01 3.47 -4.85
N ALA A 190 -4.86 3.93 -3.94
CA ALA A 190 -4.43 4.53 -2.69
C ALA A 190 -3.69 3.51 -1.80
N ALA A 191 -4.20 2.29 -1.68
CA ALA A 191 -3.52 1.24 -0.94
C ALA A 191 -2.12 0.97 -1.50
N ARG A 192 -2.01 0.81 -2.83
CA ARG A 192 -0.74 0.58 -3.52
C ARG A 192 0.22 1.77 -3.38
N ALA A 193 -0.29 3.00 -3.46
CA ALA A 193 0.50 4.21 -3.22
C ALA A 193 1.08 4.24 -1.80
N HIS A 194 0.31 3.85 -0.78
CA HIS A 194 0.82 3.69 0.59
C HIS A 194 1.84 2.54 0.70
N ALA A 195 1.64 1.41 0.04
CA ALA A 195 2.63 0.32 0.03
C ALA A 195 3.97 0.68 -0.63
N ILE A 196 3.97 1.62 -1.57
CA ILE A 196 5.19 2.10 -2.21
C ILE A 196 5.86 3.14 -1.32
N PHE A 197 5.10 4.15 -0.87
CA PHE A 197 5.70 5.40 -0.38
C PHE A 197 5.64 5.58 1.13
N ASP A 198 4.93 4.74 1.90
CA ASP A 198 4.77 4.93 3.35
C ASP A 198 5.91 4.24 4.15
N VAL A 199 7.00 4.98 4.37
CA VAL A 199 8.23 4.47 5.00
C VAL A 199 7.98 4.07 6.46
N ALA A 200 8.18 2.80 6.81
CA ALA A 200 8.42 2.43 8.20
C ALA A 200 9.85 2.85 8.55
N LEU A 201 10.03 4.03 9.13
CA LEU A 201 11.27 4.29 9.86
C LEU A 201 11.17 3.57 11.20
N GLN A 202 12.08 2.61 11.42
CA GLN A 202 12.00 1.60 12.47
C GLN A 202 11.88 2.11 13.93
N GLU A 203 11.93 3.41 14.21
CA GLU A 203 12.04 3.91 15.59
C GLU A 203 11.35 5.25 15.92
N SER A 204 10.45 5.80 15.09
CA SER A 204 9.79 7.07 15.45
C SER A 204 8.28 6.95 15.59
N ASP A 205 7.81 7.23 16.80
CA ASP A 205 6.42 7.18 17.24
C ASP A 205 5.44 8.12 16.52
N ALA A 206 5.88 8.94 15.55
CA ALA A 206 5.02 9.98 14.98
C ALA A 206 5.47 10.61 13.64
N ALA A 207 6.63 10.29 13.05
CA ALA A 207 6.98 10.93 11.78
C ALA A 207 6.10 10.34 10.68
N SER A 208 5.04 11.06 10.32
CA SER A 208 4.29 10.75 9.12
C SER A 208 5.26 10.79 7.95
N THR A 209 5.06 9.93 6.95
CA THR A 209 5.87 9.93 5.73
C THR A 209 5.95 11.35 5.09
N ARG A 210 4.95 12.19 5.35
CA ARG A 210 4.93 13.62 5.03
C ARG A 210 6.04 14.44 5.71
N ASP A 211 6.34 14.19 6.98
CA ASP A 211 7.40 14.91 7.73
C ASP A 211 8.79 14.48 7.26
N VAL A 212 8.92 13.20 6.90
CA VAL A 212 10.14 12.61 6.36
C VAL A 212 10.49 13.21 4.99
N PHE A 213 9.50 13.35 4.11
CA PHE A 213 9.71 13.96 2.78
C PHE A 213 9.96 15.47 2.82
N ARG A 214 9.70 16.14 3.96
CA ARG A 214 10.09 17.53 4.21
C ARG A 214 11.51 17.68 4.77
N SER A 215 12.17 16.57 5.10
CA SER A 215 13.51 16.58 5.68
C SER A 215 14.60 16.60 4.60
N PRO A 216 15.83 17.02 4.93
CA PRO A 216 16.98 16.91 4.03
C PRO A 216 17.29 15.45 3.60
N LEU A 217 16.76 14.45 4.32
CA LEU A 217 16.95 13.03 4.02
C LEU A 217 15.97 12.49 2.97
N ALA A 218 14.99 13.30 2.52
CA ALA A 218 13.97 12.89 1.57
C ALA A 218 14.55 12.23 0.31
N LYS A 219 15.67 12.76 -0.20
CA LYS A 219 16.33 12.21 -1.41
C LYS A 219 16.89 10.81 -1.19
N VAL A 220 17.52 10.57 -0.04
CA VAL A 220 18.10 9.26 0.31
C VAL A 220 16.98 8.24 0.49
N LEU A 221 15.93 8.62 1.18
CA LEU A 221 14.79 7.74 1.44
C LEU A 221 14.00 7.44 0.17
N LEU A 222 13.79 8.42 -0.72
CA LEU A 222 13.20 8.15 -2.03
C LEU A 222 14.07 7.23 -2.88
N THR A 223 15.40 7.43 -2.85
CA THR A 223 16.33 6.54 -3.55
C THR A 223 16.18 5.10 -3.04
N GLU A 224 16.08 4.92 -1.72
CA GLU A 224 15.85 3.62 -1.10
C GLU A 224 14.48 3.03 -1.51
N LEU A 225 13.40 3.81 -1.42
CA LEU A 225 12.06 3.35 -1.81
C LEU A 225 11.98 2.91 -3.26
N LEU A 226 12.57 3.70 -4.17
CA LEU A 226 12.63 3.42 -5.60
C LEU A 226 13.58 2.27 -5.96
N SER A 227 14.44 1.83 -5.03
CA SER A 227 15.31 0.67 -5.22
C SER A 227 14.63 -0.67 -4.90
N ILE A 228 13.48 -0.63 -4.22
CA ILE A 228 12.74 -1.82 -3.81
C ILE A 228 11.61 -2.07 -4.81
N GLU A 229 11.56 -3.26 -5.39
CA GLU A 229 10.50 -3.65 -6.34
C GLU A 229 9.19 -3.97 -5.60
N ARG A 230 8.04 -3.55 -6.14
CA ARG A 230 6.71 -3.88 -5.61
C ARG A 230 6.02 -4.87 -6.53
N VAL A 231 5.71 -6.05 -5.98
CA VAL A 231 5.01 -7.12 -6.68
C VAL A 231 3.62 -7.28 -6.07
N PHE A 232 2.58 -7.11 -6.87
CA PHE A 232 1.20 -7.30 -6.47
C PHE A 232 0.63 -8.58 -7.10
N ASP A 233 -0.38 -9.21 -6.48
CA ASP A 233 -1.21 -10.18 -7.21
C ASP A 233 -2.06 -9.46 -8.26
N GLU A 234 -2.48 -10.19 -9.29
CA GLU A 234 -3.23 -9.67 -10.43
C GLU A 234 -4.61 -9.12 -9.99
N GLU A 235 -4.87 -7.83 -10.20
CA GLU A 235 -6.14 -7.22 -9.78
C GLU A 235 -6.57 -6.02 -10.65
N GLU A 236 -5.81 -4.93 -10.65
CA GLU A 236 -6.21 -3.67 -11.31
C GLU A 236 -5.01 -3.01 -12.01
N PRO A 237 -4.70 -3.45 -13.24
CA PRO A 237 -3.54 -3.00 -14.01
C PRO A 237 -3.51 -1.48 -14.26
N SER A 238 -4.68 -0.83 -14.31
CA SER A 238 -4.78 0.62 -14.54
C SER A 238 -4.06 1.45 -13.46
N THR A 239 -3.97 0.94 -12.23
CA THR A 239 -3.25 1.60 -11.15
C THR A 239 -1.74 1.55 -11.36
N LEU A 240 -1.20 0.47 -11.93
CA LEU A 240 0.24 0.27 -12.12
C LEU A 240 0.84 1.33 -13.05
N ALA A 241 0.14 1.65 -14.13
CA ALA A 241 0.58 2.65 -15.10
C ALA A 241 0.78 4.02 -14.44
N VAL A 242 -0.14 4.44 -13.58
CA VAL A 242 -0.05 5.72 -12.85
C VAL A 242 1.09 5.69 -11.83
N LEU A 243 1.22 4.59 -11.08
CA LEU A 243 2.24 4.43 -10.04
C LEU A 243 3.66 4.41 -10.63
N ASN A 244 3.87 3.66 -11.72
CA ASN A 244 5.16 3.60 -12.41
C ASN A 244 5.50 4.95 -13.06
N ALA A 245 4.56 5.61 -13.73
CA ALA A 245 4.81 6.94 -14.29
C ALA A 245 5.20 7.97 -13.22
N ALA A 246 4.57 7.92 -12.04
CA ALA A 246 4.95 8.77 -10.92
C ALA A 246 6.36 8.43 -10.40
N ALA A 247 6.67 7.15 -10.24
CA ALA A 247 7.99 6.68 -9.81
C ALA A 247 9.10 7.08 -10.79
N ASP A 248 8.88 6.90 -12.10
CA ASP A 248 9.84 7.23 -13.16
C ASP A 248 10.15 8.73 -13.17
N GLU A 249 9.12 9.58 -13.01
CA GLU A 249 9.30 11.02 -12.92
C GLU A 249 10.11 11.42 -11.68
N ILE A 250 9.82 10.83 -10.52
CA ILE A 250 10.62 11.08 -9.30
C ILE A 250 12.06 10.59 -9.50
N ALA A 251 12.25 9.43 -10.11
CA ALA A 251 13.55 8.84 -10.36
C ALA A 251 14.42 9.69 -11.30
N ALA A 252 13.83 10.19 -12.40
CA ALA A 252 14.51 11.08 -13.34
C ALA A 252 14.98 12.38 -12.66
N ASN A 253 14.11 12.97 -11.83
CA ASN A 253 14.43 14.17 -11.07
C ASN A 253 15.54 13.92 -10.01
N LEU A 254 15.51 12.76 -9.35
CA LEU A 254 16.56 12.36 -8.41
C LEU A 254 17.90 12.13 -9.11
N GLN A 255 17.92 11.49 -10.29
CA GLN A 255 19.15 11.24 -11.05
C GLN A 255 19.83 12.55 -11.47
N ALA A 256 19.05 13.58 -11.85
CA ALA A 256 19.59 14.90 -12.15
C ALA A 256 20.28 15.57 -10.94
N THR A 257 19.89 15.17 -9.73
CA THR A 257 20.36 15.76 -8.47
C THR A 257 21.42 14.90 -7.76
N ILE A 258 21.37 13.58 -7.96
CA ILE A 258 22.27 12.58 -7.38
C ILE A 258 22.78 11.73 -8.57
N PRO A 259 23.90 12.12 -9.19
CA PRO A 259 24.40 11.45 -10.40
C PRO A 259 24.75 9.96 -10.20
N SER A 260 25.00 9.54 -8.96
CA SER A 260 25.27 8.14 -8.62
C SER A 260 24.00 7.27 -8.54
N PHE A 261 22.81 7.88 -8.50
CA PHE A 261 21.56 7.15 -8.54
C PHE A 261 21.26 6.71 -9.97
N THR A 262 21.04 5.42 -10.16
CA THR A 262 20.70 4.85 -11.47
C THR A 262 19.25 4.41 -11.45
N VAL A 263 18.46 4.92 -12.40
CA VAL A 263 17.07 4.50 -12.60
C VAL A 263 17.07 3.09 -13.16
N SER A 264 16.21 2.22 -12.61
CA SER A 264 16.00 0.87 -13.12
C SER A 264 15.26 0.92 -14.46
N ASP A 265 15.69 0.11 -15.44
CA ASP A 265 14.96 -0.08 -16.71
C ASP A 265 13.70 -0.95 -16.55
N GLN A 266 13.50 -1.55 -15.38
CA GLN A 266 12.32 -2.35 -15.04
C GLN A 266 11.31 -1.49 -14.27
N PRO A 267 10.00 -1.71 -14.48
CA PRO A 267 8.97 -0.99 -13.74
C PRO A 267 9.10 -1.26 -12.24
N LEU A 268 8.97 -0.21 -11.43
CA LEU A 268 9.01 -0.31 -9.96
C LEU A 268 7.92 -1.24 -9.43
N VAL A 269 6.76 -1.20 -10.09
CA VAL A 269 5.55 -1.89 -9.69
C VAL A 269 5.08 -2.82 -10.79
N LYS A 270 4.77 -4.08 -10.44
CA LYS A 270 4.22 -5.07 -11.36
C LYS A 270 3.17 -5.97 -10.71
N GLU A 271 2.36 -6.62 -11.53
CA GLU A 271 1.46 -7.71 -11.12
C GLU A 271 2.00 -9.05 -11.60
N VAL A 272 1.87 -10.09 -10.79
CA VAL A 272 2.20 -11.48 -11.15
C VAL A 272 1.21 -12.44 -10.48
N SER A 273 0.96 -13.59 -11.09
CA SER A 273 0.11 -14.62 -10.49
C SER A 273 0.70 -15.20 -9.19
N SER A 274 -0.11 -15.27 -8.14
CA SER A 274 0.23 -15.83 -6.82
C SER A 274 0.56 -17.33 -6.80
N ARG A 275 0.26 -18.10 -7.85
CA ARG A 275 0.43 -19.56 -7.87
C ARG A 275 1.87 -20.04 -7.63
N ALA A 276 2.86 -19.23 -8.03
CA ALA A 276 4.28 -19.58 -7.95
C ALA A 276 5.07 -18.74 -6.93
N VAL A 277 4.41 -17.88 -6.15
CA VAL A 277 5.07 -16.90 -5.27
C VAL A 277 4.55 -17.08 -3.85
N ASP A 278 5.38 -17.66 -2.98
CA ASP A 278 5.02 -17.99 -1.60
C ASP A 278 4.64 -16.73 -0.80
N GLU A 279 5.29 -15.60 -1.08
CA GLU A 279 5.01 -14.32 -0.44
C GLU A 279 3.62 -13.76 -0.80
N LEU A 280 3.14 -13.97 -2.04
CA LEU A 280 1.79 -13.57 -2.44
C LEU A 280 0.73 -14.46 -1.79
N GLN A 281 0.98 -15.76 -1.68
CA GLN A 281 0.09 -16.65 -0.93
C GLN A 281 0.07 -16.30 0.56
N ALA A 282 1.21 -15.98 1.17
CA ALA A 282 1.28 -15.47 2.53
C ALA A 282 0.47 -14.17 2.69
N ALA A 283 0.57 -13.25 1.72
CA ALA A 283 -0.20 -12.02 1.68
C ALA A 283 -1.71 -12.28 1.58
N ASP A 284 -2.18 -13.23 0.75
CA ASP A 284 -3.60 -13.62 0.69
C ASP A 284 -4.11 -14.08 2.07
N LEU A 285 -3.36 -14.97 2.72
CA LEU A 285 -3.71 -15.48 4.04
C LEU A 285 -3.78 -14.36 5.09
N ALA A 286 -2.84 -13.42 5.05
CA ALA A 286 -2.80 -12.27 5.93
C ALA A 286 -3.96 -11.29 5.69
N ALA A 287 -4.22 -10.94 4.43
CA ALA A 287 -5.33 -10.06 4.05
C ALA A 287 -6.68 -10.69 4.41
N GLY A 288 -6.83 -12.00 4.18
CA GLY A 288 -8.01 -12.77 4.53
C GLY A 288 -8.27 -12.84 6.04
N TRP A 289 -7.23 -13.05 6.84
CA TRP A 289 -7.35 -13.02 8.31
C TRP A 289 -7.70 -11.62 8.81
N ALA A 290 -7.03 -10.59 8.30
CA ALA A 290 -7.32 -9.19 8.64
C ALA A 290 -8.78 -8.82 8.30
N ARG A 291 -9.29 -9.25 7.13
CA ARG A 291 -10.69 -9.09 6.76
C ARG A 291 -11.63 -9.76 7.76
N GLU A 292 -11.38 -11.01 8.15
CA GLU A 292 -12.21 -11.72 9.13
C GLU A 292 -12.27 -10.96 10.47
N LEU A 293 -11.14 -10.39 10.91
CA LEU A 293 -11.12 -9.57 12.13
C LEU A 293 -11.95 -8.29 11.99
N LEU A 294 -11.89 -7.61 10.84
CA LEU A 294 -12.66 -6.39 10.57
C LEU A 294 -14.16 -6.64 10.41
N ASP A 295 -14.55 -7.78 9.86
CA ASP A 295 -15.96 -8.18 9.73
C ASP A 295 -16.57 -8.52 11.10
N LEU A 296 -15.77 -9.08 12.03
CA LEU A 296 -16.20 -9.40 13.40
C LEU A 296 -16.21 -8.18 14.33
N ASP A 297 -15.22 -7.30 14.18
CA ASP A 297 -15.08 -6.08 14.96
C ASP A 297 -14.55 -4.97 14.04
N PRO A 298 -15.38 -3.97 13.68
CA PRO A 298 -14.95 -2.85 12.85
C PRO A 298 -13.82 -2.01 13.46
N SER A 299 -13.44 -2.24 14.73
CA SER A 299 -12.29 -1.62 15.37
C SER A 299 -10.97 -2.11 14.79
N PHE A 300 -10.21 -1.18 14.21
CA PHE A 300 -8.87 -1.44 13.68
C PHE A 300 -7.82 -1.78 14.76
N ARG A 301 -8.13 -1.57 16.05
CA ARG A 301 -7.18 -1.85 17.15
C ARG A 301 -6.80 -3.32 17.25
N ARG A 302 -7.75 -4.22 16.99
CA ARG A 302 -7.47 -5.67 17.01
C ARG A 302 -6.49 -6.09 15.92
N LEU A 303 -6.46 -5.38 14.79
CA LEU A 303 -5.45 -5.62 13.76
C LEU A 303 -4.06 -5.24 14.29
N ALA A 304 -3.95 -4.08 14.94
CA ALA A 304 -2.67 -3.59 15.47
C ALA A 304 -2.12 -4.47 16.62
N ASP A 305 -2.97 -5.26 17.29
CA ASP A 305 -2.55 -6.26 18.28
C ASP A 305 -2.10 -7.59 17.65
N LYS A 306 -2.33 -7.79 16.34
CA LYS A 306 -2.09 -9.06 15.63
C LYS A 306 -1.06 -8.97 14.52
N PHE A 307 -0.84 -7.80 13.97
CA PHE A 307 0.05 -7.57 12.84
C PHE A 307 1.14 -6.59 13.23
N GLU A 308 2.33 -6.79 12.66
CA GLU A 308 3.52 -5.96 12.92
C GLU A 308 3.25 -4.47 12.68
N ARG A 309 2.51 -4.17 11.61
CA ARG A 309 2.19 -2.80 11.22
C ARG A 309 0.81 -2.73 10.60
N VAL A 310 0.03 -1.73 10.99
CA VAL A 310 -1.29 -1.47 10.41
C VAL A 310 -1.42 0.00 10.04
N VAL A 311 -1.61 0.27 8.76
CA VAL A 311 -1.84 1.60 8.19
C VAL A 311 -3.29 1.71 7.77
N LEU A 312 -4.04 2.65 8.35
CA LEU A 312 -5.42 2.95 7.99
C LEU A 312 -5.48 4.30 7.29
N ASN A 313 -5.87 4.33 6.01
CA ASN A 313 -5.95 5.56 5.21
C ASN A 313 -4.69 6.44 5.35
N GLY A 314 -3.51 5.82 5.33
CA GLY A 314 -2.21 6.50 5.51
C GLY A 314 -1.82 6.86 6.94
N THR A 315 -2.61 6.44 7.94
CA THR A 315 -2.31 6.69 9.35
C THR A 315 -1.90 5.39 10.04
N LEU A 316 -0.75 5.38 10.72
CA LEU A 316 -0.34 4.24 11.53
C LEU A 316 -1.27 4.06 12.74
N ILE A 317 -1.82 2.87 12.90
CA ILE A 317 -2.65 2.49 14.04
C ILE A 317 -1.79 1.76 15.08
N LYS A 318 -1.79 2.26 16.31
CA LYS A 318 -1.10 1.64 17.44
C LYS A 318 -1.99 0.62 18.14
N GLY A 319 -1.39 -0.50 18.54
CA GLY A 319 -2.03 -1.54 19.34
C GLY A 319 -2.27 -1.10 20.78
N SER A 320 -3.02 -1.92 21.51
CA SER A 320 -3.44 -1.69 22.89
C SER A 320 -2.27 -1.67 23.88
N ALA A 321 -1.10 -2.21 23.50
CA ALA A 321 0.11 -2.27 24.32
C ALA A 321 1.02 -1.04 24.21
N ALA A 322 0.67 -0.05 23.39
CA ALA A 322 1.50 1.13 23.09
C ALA A 322 1.01 2.43 23.77
N ILE A 323 0.29 2.31 24.90
CA ILE A 323 -0.19 3.43 25.73
C ILE A 323 0.40 3.30 27.13
#